data_AF-A0A4Y3NFJ5-F1
#
_entry.id   AF-A0A4Y3NFJ5-F1
#
_cell.length_a   1.000
_cell.length_b   1.000
_cell.length_c   1.000
_cell.angle_alpha   90.00
_cell.angle_beta   90.00
_cell.angle_gamma   90.00
#
_symmetry.space_group_name_H-M   'P 1'
#
loop_
_entity.id
_entity.type
_entity.pdbx_description
1 polymer ?
#
loop_
_entity_poly.entity_id
_entity_poly.type
_entity_poly.pdbx_seq_one_letter_code
_entity_poly.pdbx_strand_id
1 'polypeptide(L)'
;MREMSGFDRIVTNDGIMQSPTLNDLDQLLAEGEPLTLARVSEYLATHRLATANWFGPTGRPDRSSWIKREGLGWRVWDTDERAVIMDFSVLRTDSEAEALDSFLRRARNHLQADGTAVRRGF
;
A
#
# COMPACT_ATOMS: atom_id res chain seq x y z
N MET A 1 -29.54 -36.46 19.17
CA MET A 1 -29.79 -36.13 17.74
C MET A 1 -29.02 -34.85 17.47
N ARG A 2 -27.99 -34.94 16.62
CA ARG A 2 -27.12 -33.84 16.19
C ARG A 2 -27.89 -32.94 15.22
N GLU A 3 -27.73 -31.63 15.33
CA GLU A 3 -27.48 -30.79 14.15
C GLU A 3 -26.40 -29.76 14.49
N MET A 4 -25.23 -30.00 13.91
CA MET A 4 -24.18 -29.02 13.66
C MET A 4 -24.56 -28.26 12.40
N SER A 5 -24.43 -26.93 12.40
CA SER A 5 -24.04 -26.14 11.22
C SER A 5 -23.88 -24.71 11.71
N GLY A 6 -22.71 -24.10 11.69
CA GLY A 6 -21.72 -24.17 10.62
C GLY A 6 -21.46 -22.72 10.24
N PHE A 7 -20.61 -22.06 11.03
CA PHE A 7 -19.82 -20.95 10.52
C PHE A 7 -19.08 -21.48 9.31
N ASP A 8 -19.48 -21.10 8.10
CA ASP A 8 -18.56 -20.97 6.98
C ASP A 8 -19.25 -20.30 5.80
N ARG A 9 -18.44 -19.60 5.00
CA ARG A 9 -18.70 -19.08 3.65
C ARG A 9 -19.26 -17.66 3.55
N ILE A 10 -18.37 -16.70 3.78
CA ILE A 10 -18.21 -15.64 2.77
C ILE A 10 -17.41 -16.26 1.62
N VAL A 11 -18.11 -16.86 0.66
CA VAL A 11 -17.56 -17.13 -0.66
C VAL A 11 -17.79 -15.85 -1.45
N THR A 12 -16.73 -15.09 -1.70
CA THR A 12 -16.73 -14.09 -2.76
C THR A 12 -15.76 -14.57 -3.81
N ASN A 13 -16.29 -15.30 -4.79
CA ASN A 13 -15.56 -15.66 -6.00
C ASN A 13 -16.32 -15.03 -7.18
N ASP A 14 -16.16 -13.72 -7.31
CA ASP A 14 -16.50 -12.94 -8.49
C ASP A 14 -15.35 -11.96 -8.69
N GLY A 15 -14.91 -11.79 -9.93
CA GLY A 15 -13.74 -11.02 -10.37
C GLY A 15 -13.80 -9.51 -10.08
N ILE A 16 -13.96 -9.16 -8.82
CA ILE A 16 -13.78 -7.83 -8.28
C ILE A 16 -12.33 -7.77 -7.83
N MET A 17 -11.52 -6.95 -8.51
CA MET A 17 -10.24 -6.50 -7.96
C MET A 17 -10.52 -5.92 -6.58
N GLN A 18 -10.29 -6.70 -5.53
CA GLN A 18 -10.50 -6.25 -4.16
C GLN A 18 -9.53 -5.09 -3.96
N SER A 19 -10.07 -3.90 -3.70
CA SER A 19 -9.27 -2.80 -3.21
C SER A 19 -8.60 -3.29 -1.91
N PRO A 20 -7.27 -3.15 -1.76
CA PRO A 20 -6.52 -3.55 -0.57
C PRO A 20 -7.28 -3.10 0.66
N THR A 21 -7.66 -4.03 1.52
CA THR A 21 -8.15 -3.62 2.83
C THR A 21 -6.94 -3.28 3.69
N LEU A 22 -7.11 -2.33 4.61
CA LEU A 22 -6.05 -1.99 5.58
C LEU A 22 -5.52 -3.23 6.32
N ASN A 23 -6.35 -4.26 6.48
CA ASN A 23 -6.04 -5.51 7.14
C ASN A 23 -5.01 -6.36 6.35
N ASP A 24 -5.15 -6.46 5.03
CA ASP A 24 -4.23 -7.24 4.19
C ASP A 24 -2.83 -6.59 4.16
N LEU A 25 -2.79 -5.26 4.16
CA LEU A 25 -1.55 -4.49 4.25
C LEU A 25 -0.90 -4.63 5.63
N ASP A 26 -1.69 -4.62 6.70
CA ASP A 26 -1.20 -4.85 8.07
C ASP A 26 -0.61 -6.25 8.24
N GLN A 27 -1.24 -7.27 7.63
CA GLN A 27 -0.70 -8.63 7.63
C GLN A 27 0.64 -8.69 6.88
N LEU A 28 0.74 -8.14 5.68
CA LEU A 28 1.99 -8.12 4.91
C LEU A 28 3.15 -7.47 5.69
N LEU A 29 2.88 -6.38 6.42
CA LEU A 29 3.87 -5.67 7.23
C LEU A 29 4.25 -6.44 8.52
N ALA A 30 3.37 -7.32 9.01
CA ALA A 30 3.57 -8.09 10.24
C ALA A 30 4.23 -9.46 10.00
N GLU A 31 4.28 -9.93 8.76
CA GLU A 31 4.75 -11.29 8.40
C GLU A 31 6.23 -11.57 8.75
N GLY A 32 7.01 -10.57 9.18
CA GLY A 32 8.37 -10.74 9.72
C GLY A 32 9.43 -11.19 8.70
N GLU A 33 8.98 -11.70 7.56
CA GLU A 33 9.75 -11.99 6.38
C GLU A 33 10.25 -10.71 5.70
N PRO A 34 11.47 -10.72 5.12
CA PRO A 34 11.99 -9.56 4.42
C PRO A 34 11.10 -9.20 3.22
N LEU A 35 10.76 -7.91 3.12
CA LEU A 35 10.08 -7.37 1.95
C LEU A 35 11.03 -7.36 0.75
N THR A 36 10.55 -7.93 -0.35
CA THR A 36 11.27 -7.95 -1.63
C THR A 36 10.42 -7.33 -2.72
N LEU A 37 11.07 -6.82 -3.76
CA LEU A 37 10.38 -6.23 -4.91
C LEU A 37 9.33 -7.18 -5.49
N ALA A 38 9.67 -8.46 -5.64
CA ALA A 38 8.79 -9.47 -6.22
C ALA A 38 7.50 -9.63 -5.41
N ARG A 39 7.63 -9.80 -4.09
CA ARG A 39 6.49 -9.99 -3.19
C ARG A 39 5.59 -8.77 -3.14
N VAL A 40 6.18 -7.58 -3.04
CA VAL A 40 5.39 -6.34 -2.99
C VAL A 40 4.75 -6.06 -4.34
N SER A 41 5.41 -6.38 -5.46
CA SER A 41 4.80 -6.27 -6.79
C SER A 41 3.61 -7.21 -6.95
N GLU A 42 3.72 -8.46 -6.49
CA GLU A 42 2.62 -9.43 -6.48
C GLU A 42 1.44 -8.96 -5.63
N TYR A 43 1.74 -8.45 -4.43
CA TYR A 43 0.73 -7.87 -3.54
C TYR A 43 0.00 -6.71 -4.23
N LEU A 44 0.71 -5.76 -4.83
CA LEU A 44 0.10 -4.57 -5.47
C LEU A 44 -0.60 -4.87 -6.79
N ALA A 45 -0.18 -5.92 -7.51
CA ALA A 45 -0.89 -6.41 -8.68
C ALA A 45 -2.27 -6.97 -8.31
N THR A 46 -2.35 -7.61 -7.14
CA THR A 46 -3.60 -8.18 -6.61
C THR A 46 -4.43 -7.13 -5.86
N HIS A 47 -3.76 -6.20 -5.17
CA HIS A 47 -4.36 -5.20 -4.30
C HIS A 47 -3.92 -3.80 -4.71
N ARG A 48 -4.73 -3.16 -5.55
CA ARG A 48 -4.45 -1.81 -6.05
C ARG A 48 -4.52 -0.74 -4.95
N LEU A 49 -3.37 -0.33 -4.42
CA LEU A 49 -3.27 0.82 -3.51
C LEU A 49 -3.30 2.13 -4.32
N ALA A 50 -4.39 2.89 -4.23
CA ALA A 50 -4.56 4.16 -4.96
C ALA A 50 -3.52 5.23 -4.55
N THR A 51 -3.01 5.14 -3.32
CA THR A 51 -2.04 6.05 -2.69
C THR A 51 -0.60 5.61 -2.89
N ALA A 52 -0.36 4.52 -3.65
CA ALA A 52 0.95 3.93 -3.87
C ALA A 52 1.29 3.98 -5.36
N ASN A 53 2.26 4.81 -5.74
CA ASN A 53 2.70 4.96 -7.13
C ASN A 53 4.02 4.24 -7.34
N TRP A 54 3.93 3.10 -8.01
CA TRP A 54 5.07 2.23 -8.31
C TRP A 54 5.72 2.63 -9.64
N PHE A 55 7.01 2.98 -9.59
CA PHE A 55 7.90 3.27 -10.74
C PHE A 55 7.36 4.22 -11.84
N GLY A 56 6.36 5.07 -11.56
CA GLY A 56 5.94 6.08 -12.52
C GLY A 56 4.62 6.77 -12.21
N PRO A 57 4.34 7.90 -12.87
CA PRO A 57 3.09 8.63 -12.73
C PRO A 57 1.91 7.80 -13.20
N THR A 58 1.00 7.52 -12.27
CA THR A 58 -0.29 6.86 -12.54
C THR A 58 -1.35 7.83 -13.06
N GLY A 59 -0.97 9.10 -13.30
CA GLY A 59 -1.86 10.16 -13.77
C GLY A 59 -2.81 10.71 -12.69
N ARG A 60 -2.65 10.30 -11.43
CA ARG A 60 -3.48 10.77 -10.32
C ARG A 60 -2.80 11.93 -9.57
N PRO A 61 -3.47 13.08 -9.37
CA PRO A 61 -2.93 14.23 -8.66
C PRO A 61 -2.91 14.07 -7.13
N ASP A 62 -3.12 12.86 -6.61
CA ASP A 62 -3.43 12.68 -5.19
C ASP A 62 -2.18 12.53 -4.32
N ARG A 63 -2.35 12.85 -3.04
CA ARG A 63 -1.38 12.62 -1.96
C ARG A 63 -0.98 11.15 -1.95
N SER A 64 0.22 10.85 -2.41
CA SER A 64 0.66 9.48 -2.68
C SER A 64 2.09 9.25 -2.22
N SER A 65 2.39 8.02 -1.86
CA SER A 65 3.74 7.54 -1.64
C SER A 65 4.32 6.97 -2.93
N TRP A 66 5.61 7.17 -3.10
CA TRP A 66 6.36 6.80 -4.28
C TRP A 66 7.65 6.08 -3.92
N ILE A 67 8.05 5.15 -4.76
CA ILE A 67 9.33 4.46 -4.69
C ILE A 67 9.99 4.38 -6.07
N LYS A 68 11.30 4.60 -6.13
CA LYS A 68 12.09 4.47 -7.35
C LYS A 68 13.50 4.00 -7.03
N ARG A 69 14.05 3.16 -7.90
CA ARG A 69 15.47 2.80 -7.87
C ARG A 69 16.32 3.96 -8.43
N GLU A 70 17.30 4.41 -7.67
CA GLU A 70 18.25 5.45 -8.05
C GLU A 70 19.68 4.91 -8.01
N GLY A 71 20.23 4.57 -9.17
CA GLY A 71 21.54 3.92 -9.26
C GLY A 71 21.54 2.57 -8.53
N LEU A 72 22.42 2.42 -7.55
CA LEU A 72 22.50 1.21 -6.71
C LEU A 72 21.53 1.24 -5.52
N GLY A 73 20.91 2.38 -5.22
CA GLY A 73 20.01 2.54 -4.08
C GLY A 73 18.57 2.83 -4.49
N TRP A 74 17.83 3.32 -3.51
CA TRP A 74 16.40 3.56 -3.55
C TRP A 74 16.07 4.95 -3.04
N ARG A 75 15.03 5.54 -3.63
CA ARG A 75 14.40 6.77 -3.16
C ARG A 75 12.93 6.50 -2.89
N VAL A 76 12.46 6.94 -1.72
CA VAL A 76 11.04 6.92 -1.32
C VAL A 76 10.63 8.34 -0.96
N TRP A 77 9.47 8.79 -1.40
CA TRP A 77 8.96 10.14 -1.10
C TRP A 77 7.44 10.17 -1.13
N ASP A 78 6.86 11.20 -0.53
CA ASP A 78 5.45 11.52 -0.63
C ASP A 78 5.25 12.75 -1.53
N THR A 79 4.09 12.80 -2.17
CA THR A 79 3.61 13.98 -2.88
C THR A 79 2.46 14.65 -2.13
N ASP A 80 2.32 15.96 -2.28
CA ASP A 80 1.15 16.70 -1.82
C ASP A 80 -0.05 16.55 -2.78
N GLU A 81 -1.13 17.28 -2.51
CA GLU A 81 -2.36 17.33 -3.32
C GLU A 81 -2.17 17.91 -4.74
N ARG A 82 -0.99 18.48 -5.03
CA ARG A 82 -0.62 19.04 -6.33
C ARG A 82 0.38 18.14 -7.05
N ALA A 83 0.57 16.91 -6.55
CA ALA A 83 1.59 15.98 -6.98
C ALA A 83 3.04 16.52 -6.86
N VAL A 84 3.27 17.52 -5.99
CA VAL A 84 4.60 18.08 -5.74
C VAL A 84 5.32 17.25 -4.70
N ILE A 85 6.61 16.95 -4.94
CA ILE A 85 7.45 16.20 -4.01
C ILE A 85 7.57 16.97 -2.69
N MET A 86 7.27 16.30 -1.59
CA MET A 86 7.47 16.84 -0.26
C MET A 86 8.91 16.57 0.18
N ASP A 87 9.81 17.52 0.02
CA ASP A 87 11.26 17.34 0.26
C ASP A 87 11.59 16.73 1.63
N PHE A 88 10.85 17.11 2.67
CA PHE A 88 11.02 16.59 4.03
C PHE A 88 10.65 15.11 4.19
N SER A 89 9.93 14.54 3.22
CA SER A 89 9.54 13.14 3.22
C SER A 89 10.56 12.24 2.52
N VAL A 90 11.58 12.80 1.84
CA VAL A 90 12.48 12.01 1.01
C VAL A 90 13.38 11.13 1.85
N LEU A 91 13.25 9.82 1.67
CA LEU A 91 14.18 8.81 2.18
C LEU A 91 15.07 8.32 1.03
N ARG A 92 16.37 8.20 1.30
CA ARG A 92 17.34 7.53 0.42
C ARG A 92 18.04 6.43 1.20
N THR A 93 18.06 5.22 0.66
CA THR A 93 18.69 4.04 1.28
C THR A 93 19.23 3.12 0.19
N ASP A 94 20.24 2.32 0.50
CA ASP A 94 20.73 1.23 -0.35
C ASP A 94 19.97 -0.09 -0.10
N SER A 95 19.19 -0.17 0.98
CA SER A 95 18.41 -1.34 1.36
C SER A 95 17.06 -1.39 0.64
N GLU A 96 16.85 -2.43 -0.16
CA GLU A 96 15.55 -2.70 -0.81
C GLU A 96 14.45 -2.91 0.23
N ALA A 97 14.71 -3.71 1.26
CA ALA A 97 13.71 -4.03 2.28
C ALA A 97 13.27 -2.78 3.07
N GLU A 98 14.21 -1.90 3.41
CA GLU A 98 13.91 -0.64 4.09
C GLU A 98 13.09 0.31 3.20
N ALA A 99 13.45 0.40 1.92
CA ALA A 99 12.72 1.23 0.97
C ALA A 99 11.27 0.73 0.81
N LEU A 100 11.07 -0.58 0.69
CA LEU A 100 9.74 -1.19 0.56
C LEU A 100 8.91 -1.05 1.83
N ASP A 101 9.49 -1.27 3.01
CA ASP A 101 8.79 -1.06 4.29
C ASP A 101 8.35 0.40 4.43
N SER A 102 9.26 1.35 4.20
CA SER A 102 8.94 2.78 4.28
C SER A 102 7.83 3.16 3.30
N PHE A 103 7.91 2.68 2.06
CA PHE A 103 6.90 2.92 1.03
C PHE A 103 5.52 2.38 1.44
N LEU A 104 5.43 1.12 1.88
CA LEU A 104 4.16 0.50 2.27
C LEU A 104 3.56 1.12 3.52
N ARG A 105 4.38 1.49 4.51
CA ARG A 105 3.91 2.21 5.71
C ARG A 105 3.31 3.57 5.38
N ARG A 106 3.92 4.32 4.47
CA ARG A 106 3.37 5.62 4.05
C ARG A 106 2.09 5.44 3.24
N ALA A 107 2.04 4.48 2.32
CA ALA A 107 0.84 4.15 1.57
C ALA A 107 -0.33 3.76 2.49
N ARG A 108 -0.04 2.99 3.55
CA ARG A 108 -0.97 2.66 4.64
C ARG A 108 -1.47 3.91 5.35
N ASN A 109 -0.58 4.81 5.74
CA ASN A 109 -0.95 6.04 6.46
C ASN A 109 -1.87 6.93 5.61
N HIS A 110 -1.61 7.04 4.31
CA HIS A 110 -2.52 7.76 3.40
C HIS A 110 -3.89 7.07 3.31
N LEU A 111 -3.93 5.74 3.18
CA LEU A 111 -5.18 4.97 3.15
C LEU A 111 -6.00 5.16 4.45
N GLN A 112 -5.33 5.22 5.61
CA GLN A 112 -5.99 5.54 6.88
C GLN A 112 -6.52 6.97 6.91
N ALA A 113 -5.71 7.94 6.47
CA ALA A 113 -6.12 9.35 6.42
C ALA A 113 -7.36 9.54 5.54
N ASP A 114 -7.38 8.95 4.35
CA ASP A 114 -8.52 9.02 3.42
C ASP A 114 -9.77 8.36 4.02
N GLY A 115 -9.63 7.17 4.63
CA GLY A 115 -10.73 6.48 5.32
C GLY A 115 -11.30 7.27 6.50
N THR A 116 -10.47 8.04 7.22
CA THR A 116 -10.93 8.93 8.29
C THR A 116 -11.55 10.23 7.79
N ALA A 117 -11.09 10.75 6.64
CA ALA A 117 -11.65 11.94 6.02
C ALA A 117 -13.10 11.72 5.58
N VAL A 118 -13.42 10.53 5.03
CA VAL A 118 -14.81 10.16 4.66
C VAL A 118 -15.73 10.04 5.88
N ARG A 119 -15.20 9.64 7.05
CA ARG A 119 -15.98 9.48 8.29
C ARG A 119 -16.27 10.79 9.04
N ARG A 120 -15.73 11.92 8.58
CA ARG A 120 -16.04 13.27 9.12
C ARG A 120 -17.06 14.03 8.26
N GLY A 121 -17.88 13.32 7.49
CA GLY A 121 -19.08 13.89 6.87
C GLY A 121 -20.23 13.96 7.89
N PHE A 122 -20.81 15.15 8.00
CA PHE A 122 -21.93 15.56 8.85
C PHE A 122 -23.19 14.70 8.71
#